data_AF-A0A9E2ZA79-F1
#
_entry.id   AF-A0A9E2ZA79-F1
#
_cell.length_a   1.000
_cell.length_b   1.000
_cell.length_c   1.000
_cell.angle_alpha   90.00
_cell.angle_beta   90.00
_cell.angle_gamma   90.00
#
_symmetry.space_group_name_H-M   'P 1'
#
loop_
_entity.id
_entity.type
_entity.pdbx_description
1 polymer ?
#
loop_
_entity_poly.entity_id
_entity_poly.type
_entity_poly.pdbx_seq_one_letter_code
_entity_poly.pdbx_strand_id
1 'polypeptide(L)' 'MAATTCHADRDDAAGAGDWTASPAGATAEAVVNLDAIAHNTALFTERARTAVMAVVKADGFGHGMIPVARAALDNG' A
#
# COMPACT_ATOMS: atom_id res chain seq x y z
N MET A 1 6.45 -27.83 23.92
CA MET A 1 5.64 -26.60 23.82
C MET A 1 6.61 -25.43 23.87
N ALA A 2 7.13 -25.01 22.72
CA ALA A 2 8.05 -23.88 22.62
C ALA A 2 7.42 -22.88 21.64
N ALA A 3 7.07 -21.70 22.14
CA ALA A 3 6.55 -20.63 21.33
C ALA A 3 7.72 -20.00 20.56
N THR A 4 7.74 -20.21 19.24
CA THR A 4 8.58 -19.44 18.33
C THR A 4 8.03 -18.02 18.30
N THR A 5 8.59 -17.11 19.09
CA THR A 5 8.35 -15.68 18.95
C THR A 5 9.18 -15.19 17.77
N CYS A 6 8.53 -14.69 16.71
CA CYS A 6 9.22 -13.96 15.65
C CYS A 6 9.78 -12.67 16.27
N HIS A 7 11.10 -12.60 16.38
CA HIS A 7 11.82 -11.35 16.57
C HIS A 7 11.68 -10.58 15.26
N ALA A 8 10.68 -9.72 15.17
CA ALA A 8 10.70 -8.67 14.17
C ALA A 8 11.66 -7.61 14.72
N ASP A 9 12.90 -7.64 14.22
CA ASP A 9 13.89 -6.61 14.48
C ASP A 9 13.26 -5.25 14.21
N ARG A 10 13.12 -4.47 15.28
CA ARG A 10 13.00 -3.02 15.19
C ARG A 10 14.38 -2.49 14.81
N ASP A 11 14.32 -1.43 14.00
CA ASP A 11 15.40 -0.47 13.72
C ASP A 11 16.20 -0.70 12.42
N ASP A 12 15.53 -0.38 11.31
CA ASP A 12 16.12 0.51 10.29
C ASP A 12 15.16 1.69 10.07
N ALA A 13 14.93 2.44 11.16
CA ALA A 13 14.49 3.82 11.07
C ALA A 13 15.66 4.69 10.59
N ALA A 14 16.13 4.44 9.36
CA ALA A 14 16.96 5.38 8.63
C ALA A 14 16.05 6.49 8.09
N GLY A 15 15.76 7.46 8.95
CA GLY A 15 15.11 8.73 8.60
C GLY A 15 13.59 8.70 8.67
N ALA A 16 13.05 9.19 9.79
CA ALA A 16 11.72 9.80 9.80
C ALA A 16 11.77 11.12 9.01
N GLY A 17 12.01 11.02 7.71
CA GLY A 17 11.64 12.06 6.76
C GLY A 17 10.14 11.96 6.53
N ASP A 18 9.50 13.10 6.28
CA ASP A 18 8.17 13.10 5.70
C ASP A 18 8.24 12.46 4.31
N TRP A 19 8.04 11.14 4.21
CA TRP A 19 8.00 10.40 2.94
C TRP A 19 6.78 10.78 2.08
N THR A 20 5.86 11.59 2.61
CA THR A 20 4.74 12.16 1.87
C THR A 20 5.03 13.56 1.30
N ALA A 21 6.08 14.23 1.78
CA ALA A 21 6.57 15.44 1.14
C ALA A 21 7.30 15.05 -0.16
N SER A 22 6.76 15.48 -1.31
CA SER A 22 7.60 15.62 -2.49
C SER A 22 8.80 16.50 -2.11
N PRO A 23 10.05 16.02 -2.31
CA PRO A 23 11.21 16.84 -1.99
C PRO A 23 11.12 18.14 -2.80
N ALA A 24 11.26 19.28 -2.13
CA ALA A 24 11.35 20.56 -2.83
C ALA A 24 12.54 20.50 -3.81
N GLY A 25 12.24 20.47 -5.11
CA GLY A 25 13.23 20.22 -6.17
C GLY A 25 13.18 18.85 -6.85
N ALA A 26 12.10 18.07 -6.69
CA ALA A 26 11.88 16.85 -7.46
C ALA A 26 11.97 17.13 -8.98
N THR A 27 12.82 16.38 -9.69
CA THR A 27 13.02 16.49 -11.15
C THR A 27 12.15 15.52 -11.95
N ALA A 28 11.38 14.66 -11.26
CA ALA A 28 10.49 13.68 -11.83
C ALA A 28 9.24 13.53 -10.96
N GLU A 29 8.11 13.18 -11.59
CA GLU A 29 6.85 12.88 -10.90
C GLU A 29 6.33 11.49 -11.29
N ALA A 30 5.53 10.91 -10.39
CA ALA A 30 4.72 9.73 -10.67
C ALA A 30 3.25 10.06 -10.40
N VAL A 31 2.42 9.94 -11.43
CA VAL A 31 0.97 10.13 -11.30
C VAL A 31 0.32 8.78 -11.10
N VAL A 32 -0.34 8.61 -9.95
CA VAL A 32 -1.03 7.36 -9.61
C VAL A 32 -2.53 7.53 -9.89
N ASN A 33 -3.08 6.65 -10.73
CA ASN A 33 -4.51 6.61 -11.00
C ASN A 33 -5.23 5.71 -9.98
N LEU A 34 -5.97 6.31 -9.05
CA LEU A 34 -6.74 5.57 -8.03
C LEU A 34 -7.99 4.89 -8.61
N ASP A 35 -8.57 5.41 -9.69
CA ASP A 35 -9.71 4.76 -10.36
C ASP A 35 -9.31 3.42 -10.98
N ALA A 36 -8.06 3.28 -11.41
CA ALA A 36 -7.53 2.00 -11.87
C ALA A 36 -7.45 0.97 -10.73
N ILE A 37 -7.10 1.41 -9.52
CA ILE A 37 -7.07 0.55 -8.33
C ILE A 37 -8.49 0.15 -7.93
N ALA A 38 -9.43 1.10 -7.93
CA ALA A 38 -10.84 0.85 -7.69
C ALA A 38 -11.41 -0.18 -8.68
N HIS A 39 -11.20 0.04 -9.98
CA HIS A 39 -11.64 -0.88 -11.03
C HIS A 39 -11.05 -2.28 -10.86
N ASN A 40 -9.74 -2.39 -10.63
CA ASN A 40 -9.08 -3.68 -10.45
C ASN A 40 -9.58 -4.42 -9.21
N THR A 41 -9.84 -3.70 -8.11
CA THR A 41 -10.34 -4.30 -6.87
C THR A 41 -11.74 -4.88 -7.08
N ALA A 42 -12.64 -4.12 -7.68
CA ALA A 42 -13.97 -4.61 -8.05
C ALA A 42 -13.90 -5.84 -8.96
N LEU A 43 -13.00 -5.82 -9.93
CA LEU A 43 -12.78 -6.90 -10.89
C LEU A 43 -12.27 -8.19 -10.22
N PHE A 44 -11.38 -8.07 -9.23
CA PHE A 44 -10.89 -9.22 -8.47
C PHE A 44 -12.00 -9.80 -7.59
N THR A 45 -12.75 -8.96 -6.89
CA THR A 45 -13.86 -9.39 -6.03
C THR A 45 -14.97 -10.07 -6.83
N GLU A 46 -15.29 -9.58 -8.03
CA GLU A 46 -16.23 -10.24 -8.95
C GLU A 46 -15.74 -11.64 -9.39
N ARG A 47 -14.45 -11.77 -9.69
CA ARG A 47 -13.89 -12.99 -10.30
C ARG A 47 -13.47 -14.06 -9.30
N ALA A 48 -12.99 -13.66 -8.12
CA ALA A 48 -12.42 -14.58 -7.14
C ALA A 48 -13.50 -15.50 -6.52
N ARG A 49 -14.77 -15.05 -6.46
CA ARG A 49 -15.90 -15.77 -5.83
C ARG A 49 -15.60 -16.23 -4.39
N THR A 50 -14.66 -15.57 -3.74
CA THR A 50 -14.21 -15.78 -2.35
C THR A 50 -13.72 -14.43 -1.80
N ALA A 51 -13.45 -14.37 -0.50
CA ALA A 51 -12.92 -13.17 0.14
C ALA A 51 -11.56 -12.77 -0.47
N VAL A 52 -11.41 -11.48 -0.77
CA VAL A 52 -10.19 -10.87 -1.31
C VAL A 52 -9.52 -10.04 -0.22
N MET A 53 -8.19 -9.97 -0.25
CA MET A 53 -7.40 -9.11 0.63
C MET A 53 -6.41 -8.29 -0.21
N ALA A 54 -6.59 -6.97 -0.23
CA ALA A 54 -5.63 -6.06 -0.84
C ALA A 54 -4.38 -5.94 0.04
N VAL A 55 -3.21 -6.28 -0.51
CA VAL A 55 -1.94 -6.20 0.21
C VAL A 55 -1.30 -4.83 -0.05
N VAL A 56 -1.29 -3.96 0.96
CA VAL A 56 -0.73 -2.61 0.87
C VAL A 56 0.59 -2.54 1.66
N LYS A 57 1.66 -3.11 1.10
CA LYS A 57 3.01 -3.10 1.69
C LYS A 57 3.88 -1.98 1.10
N ALA A 58 4.96 -1.61 1.79
CA ALA A 58 5.96 -0.66 1.30
C ALA A 58 5.34 0.63 0.73
N ASP A 59 4.53 1.30 1.56
CA ASP A 59 3.77 2.50 1.18
C ASP A 59 2.85 2.32 -0.07
N GLY A 60 2.15 1.20 -0.15
CA GLY A 60 1.35 0.86 -1.34
C GLY A 60 2.22 0.60 -2.57
N PHE A 61 3.37 -0.06 -2.39
CA PHE A 61 4.39 -0.27 -3.43
C PHE A 61 4.90 1.05 -4.04
N GLY A 62 4.98 2.11 -3.25
CA GLY A 62 5.36 3.46 -3.70
C GLY A 62 4.26 4.26 -4.38
N HIS A 63 3.01 3.79 -4.36
CA HIS A 63 1.86 4.50 -4.91
C HIS A 63 1.12 5.36 -3.85
N GLY A 64 1.54 5.28 -2.58
CA GLY A 64 0.93 5.96 -1.44
C GLY A 64 -0.02 5.05 -0.67
N MET A 65 0.34 4.66 0.55
CA MET A 65 -0.39 3.67 1.36
C MET A 65 -1.85 4.03 1.57
N ILE A 66 -2.10 5.23 2.07
CA ILE A 66 -3.43 5.67 2.50
C ILE A 66 -4.41 5.79 1.33
N PRO A 67 -4.10 6.52 0.23
CA PRO A 67 -5.04 6.62 -0.88
C PRO A 67 -5.29 5.26 -1.56
N VAL A 68 -4.27 4.42 -1.72
CA VAL A 68 -4.39 3.07 -2.28
C VAL A 68 -5.27 2.18 -1.39
N ALA A 69 -5.03 2.17 -0.08
CA ALA A 69 -5.81 1.35 0.85
C ALA A 69 -7.28 1.74 0.88
N ARG A 70 -7.59 3.04 0.86
CA ARG A 70 -8.97 3.54 0.78
C ARG A 70 -9.64 3.15 -0.52
N ALA A 71 -8.97 3.38 -1.66
CA ALA A 71 -9.51 3.02 -2.97
C ALA A 71 -9.85 1.51 -3.05
N ALA A 72 -9.02 0.64 -2.48
CA ALA A 72 -9.32 -0.78 -2.41
C ALA A 72 -10.52 -1.09 -1.48
N LEU A 73 -10.51 -0.59 -0.23
CA LEU A 73 -11.58 -0.83 0.74
C LEU A 73 -12.96 -0.35 0.26
N ASP A 74 -13.00 0.78 -0.44
CA ASP A 74 -14.25 1.36 -0.95
C ASP A 74 -14.80 0.63 -2.19
N ASN A 75 -14.01 -0.22 -2.85
CA ASN A 75 -14.34 -0.81 -4.16
C ASN A 75 -14.27 -2.34 -4.27
N GLY A 76 -13.99 -3.10 -3.20
CA GLY A 76 -14.24 -4.55 -3.22
C GLY A 76 -13.54 -5.41 -2.18
#